data_AF-A0A538SJ75-F1
#
_entry.id   AF-A0A538SJ75-F1
#
_cell.length_a   1.000
_cell.length_b   1.000
_cell.length_c   1.000
_cell.angle_alpha   90.00
_cell.angle_beta   90.00
_cell.angle_gamma   90.00
#
_symmetry.space_group_name_H-M   'P 1'
#
loop_
_entity.id
_entity.type
_entity.pdbx_description
1 polymer ?
#
loop_
_entity_poly.entity_id
_entity_poly.type
_entity_poly.pdbx_seq_one_letter_code
_entity_poly.pdbx_strand_id
1 'polypeptide(L)'
;MPSGVDEFPHVGERDLRDAMPVIARLGLPLLVHAELPGPIDAAANAVSFCDPRSHASWLASRPRAAERQAIAMMLALCEETGCRLHVVHLAAADAVPLLSSARARRL
;
A
#
# COMPACT_ATOMS: atom_id res chain seq x y z
N MET A 1 -0.68 -3.07 8.21
CA MET A 1 -1.02 -2.36 9.47
C MET A 1 -2.54 -2.25 9.55
N PRO A 2 -3.15 -2.40 10.74
CA PRO A 2 -4.60 -2.26 10.88
C PRO A 2 -5.03 -0.86 10.43
N SER A 3 -6.22 -0.76 9.85
CA SER A 3 -6.81 0.48 9.32
C SER A 3 -7.16 1.52 10.40
N GLY A 4 -6.90 1.22 11.67
CA GLY A 4 -7.35 2.01 12.82
C GLY A 4 -8.77 1.69 13.27
N VAL A 5 -9.44 0.76 12.58
CA VAL A 5 -10.75 0.20 12.94
C VAL A 5 -10.66 -1.34 12.96
N ASP A 6 -11.13 -1.96 14.02
CA ASP A 6 -10.96 -3.39 14.27
C ASP A 6 -11.74 -4.26 13.27
N GLU A 7 -12.81 -3.71 12.68
CA GLU A 7 -13.67 -4.36 11.71
C GLU A 7 -13.03 -4.51 10.32
N PHE A 8 -11.94 -3.77 10.05
CA PHE A 8 -11.23 -3.81 8.78
C PHE A 8 -9.74 -4.13 9.00
N PRO A 9 -9.42 -5.41 9.29
CA PRO A 9 -8.03 -5.83 9.38
C PRO A 9 -7.33 -5.65 8.04
N HIS A 10 -6.00 -5.54 8.09
CA HIS A 10 -5.21 -5.51 6.87
C HIS A 10 -5.25 -6.87 6.17
N VAL A 11 -5.21 -6.82 4.84
CA VAL A 11 -5.08 -8.00 3.99
C VAL A 11 -3.66 -8.15 3.50
N GLY A 12 -3.21 -9.38 3.29
CA GLY A 12 -1.89 -9.70 2.75
C GLY A 12 -1.93 -10.01 1.25
N GLU A 13 -0.75 -10.26 0.68
CA GLU A 13 -0.59 -10.63 -0.73
C GLU A 13 -1.41 -11.88 -1.09
N ARG A 14 -1.46 -12.89 -0.20
CA ARG A 14 -2.25 -14.10 -0.42
C ARG A 14 -3.74 -13.79 -0.60
N ASP A 15 -4.31 -12.99 0.29
CA ASP A 15 -5.72 -12.62 0.24
C ASP A 15 -6.03 -11.84 -1.05
N LEU A 16 -5.10 -10.97 -1.47
CA LEU A 16 -5.20 -10.22 -2.71
C LEU A 16 -5.14 -11.13 -3.94
N ARG A 17 -4.26 -12.13 -3.98
CA ARG A 17 -4.20 -13.13 -5.05
C ARG A 17 -5.51 -13.92 -5.18
N ASP A 18 -6.18 -14.19 -4.06
CA ASP A 18 -7.48 -14.88 -4.05
C ASP A 18 -8.63 -13.95 -4.51
N ALA A 19 -8.63 -12.68 -4.07
CA ALA A 19 -9.73 -11.75 -4.29
C ALA A 19 -9.67 -10.98 -5.62
N MET A 20 -8.48 -10.53 -6.05
CA MET A 20 -8.30 -9.66 -7.22
C MET A 20 -8.85 -10.27 -8.53
N PRO A 21 -8.70 -11.57 -8.82
CA PRO A 21 -9.34 -12.17 -10.00
C PRO A 21 -10.87 -12.07 -9.97
N VAL A 22 -11.49 -12.12 -8.78
CA VAL A 22 -12.94 -11.95 -8.64
C VAL A 22 -13.34 -10.51 -8.95
N ILE A 23 -12.61 -9.55 -8.39
CA ILE A 23 -12.84 -8.12 -8.60
C ILE A 23 -12.67 -7.75 -10.09
N ALA A 24 -11.64 -8.30 -10.73
CA ALA A 24 -11.39 -8.13 -12.17
C ALA A 24 -12.58 -8.63 -13.01
N ARG A 25 -13.13 -9.82 -12.71
CA ARG A 25 -14.32 -10.36 -13.40
C ARG A 25 -15.56 -9.48 -13.23
N LEU A 26 -15.70 -8.81 -12.08
CA LEU A 26 -16.79 -7.86 -11.83
C LEU A 26 -16.59 -6.51 -12.54
N GLY A 27 -15.41 -6.27 -13.15
CA GLY A 27 -15.09 -5.02 -13.81
C GLY A 27 -14.95 -3.84 -12.85
N LEU A 28 -14.79 -4.08 -11.54
CA LEU A 28 -14.67 -3.05 -10.52
C LEU A 28 -13.19 -2.68 -10.27
N PRO A 29 -12.90 -1.43 -9.87
CA PRO A 29 -11.58 -1.09 -9.37
C PRO A 29 -11.42 -1.53 -7.91
N LEU A 30 -10.22 -1.98 -7.55
CA LEU A 30 -9.81 -2.19 -6.17
C LEU A 30 -9.19 -0.89 -5.63
N LEU A 31 -9.75 -0.34 -4.55
CA LEU A 31 -9.19 0.81 -3.83
C LEU A 31 -8.31 0.31 -2.69
N VAL A 32 -7.09 0.85 -2.54
CA VAL A 32 -6.15 0.39 -1.51
C VAL A 32 -5.46 1.52 -0.77
N HIS A 33 -5.34 1.33 0.55
CA HIS A 33 -4.31 1.97 1.36
C HIS A 33 -3.01 1.17 1.19
N ALA A 34 -2.12 1.64 0.31
CA ALA A 34 -0.93 0.88 -0.07
C ALA A 34 0.23 1.12 0.91
N GLU A 35 0.30 0.38 2.02
CA GLU A 35 1.47 0.41 2.92
C GLU A 35 1.85 -0.98 3.44
N LEU A 36 3.14 -1.35 3.34
CA LEU A 36 3.64 -2.61 3.87
C LEU A 36 4.05 -2.52 5.35
N PRO A 37 3.73 -3.54 6.17
CA PRO A 37 4.08 -3.55 7.59
C PRO A 37 5.59 -3.61 7.81
N GLY A 38 6.35 -4.38 7.03
CA GLY A 38 7.80 -4.56 7.26
C GLY A 38 8.60 -3.26 7.38
N PRO A 39 8.55 -2.34 6.38
CA PRO A 39 9.24 -1.05 6.48
C PRO A 39 8.73 -0.16 7.63
N ILE A 40 7.44 -0.24 7.95
CA ILE A 40 6.84 0.50 9.07
C ILE A 40 7.36 -0.04 10.40
N ASP A 41 7.34 -1.36 10.61
CA ASP A 41 7.77 -2.00 11.85
C ASP A 41 9.24 -1.71 12.12
N ALA A 42 10.07 -1.78 11.07
CA ALA A 42 11.49 -1.43 11.15
C ALA A 42 11.70 0.04 11.57
N ALA A 43 10.95 0.98 10.97
CA ALA A 43 11.06 2.40 11.29
C ALA A 43 10.49 2.74 12.67
N ALA A 44 9.36 2.13 13.05
CA ALA A 44 8.74 2.28 14.37
C ALA A 44 9.69 1.81 15.47
N ASN A 45 10.37 0.66 15.27
CA ASN A 45 11.40 0.19 16.18
C ASN A 45 12.58 1.18 16.29
N ALA A 46 13.01 1.74 15.16
CA ALA A 46 14.11 2.70 15.10
C ALA A 46 13.81 4.05 15.80
N VAL A 47 12.53 4.42 15.96
CA VAL A 47 12.12 5.65 16.67
C VAL A 47 11.44 5.38 18.01
N SER A 48 11.52 4.14 18.51
CA SER A 48 10.85 3.71 19.75
C SER A 48 11.28 4.49 21.00
N PHE A 49 12.47 5.10 20.98
CA PHE A 49 12.99 5.94 22.07
C PHE A 49 12.60 7.43 21.95
N CYS A 50 11.92 7.83 20.87
CA CYS A 50 11.45 9.20 20.69
C CYS A 50 10.08 9.44 21.36
N ASP A 51 9.66 10.70 21.52
CA ASP A 51 8.33 11.02 22.07
C ASP A 51 7.23 10.55 21.10
N PRO A 52 6.38 9.57 21.47
CA PRO A 52 5.35 9.04 20.59
C PRO A 52 4.23 10.05 20.29
N ARG A 53 4.13 11.15 21.05
CA ARG A 53 3.15 12.23 20.81
C ARG A 53 3.67 13.28 19.85
N SER A 54 4.96 13.24 19.50
CA SER A 54 5.55 14.15 18.53
C SER A 54 5.14 13.75 17.11
N HIS A 55 4.60 14.71 16.36
CA HIS A 55 4.30 14.51 14.94
C HIS A 55 5.54 14.07 14.15
N ALA A 56 6.73 14.58 14.50
CA ALA A 56 7.97 14.21 13.82
C ALA A 56 8.32 12.71 14.03
N SER A 57 8.10 12.20 15.24
CA SER A 57 8.30 10.78 15.55
C SER A 57 7.29 9.89 14.84
N TRP A 58 6.03 10.32 14.78
CA TRP A 58 5.01 9.63 13.99
C TRP A 58 5.37 9.58 12.50
N LEU A 59 5.76 10.72 11.91
CA LEU A 59 6.15 10.78 10.50
C LEU A 59 7.38 9.90 10.21
N ALA A 60 8.36 9.88 11.11
CA ALA A 60 9.54 9.03 10.97
C ALA A 60 9.23 7.53 11.05
N SER A 61 8.17 7.12 11.76
CA SER A 61 7.71 5.72 11.83
C SER A 61 7.01 5.21 10.55
N ARG A 62 6.70 6.11 9.61
CA ARG A 62 5.98 5.81 8.35
C ARG A 62 6.84 6.18 7.14
N PRO A 63 7.93 5.44 6.88
CA PRO A 63 8.86 5.80 5.83
C PRO A 63 8.21 5.61 4.46
N ARG A 64 8.58 6.48 3.50
CA ARG A 64 8.11 6.43 2.10
C ARG A 64 8.34 5.06 1.43
N ALA A 65 9.31 4.29 1.93
CA ALA A 65 9.58 2.92 1.48
C ALA A 65 8.38 1.98 1.70
N ALA A 66 7.60 2.16 2.76
CA ALA A 66 6.41 1.35 3.06
C ALA A 66 5.39 1.43 1.92
N GLU A 67 5.11 2.66 1.47
CA GLU A 67 4.13 2.93 0.43
C GLU A 67 4.65 2.53 -0.96
N ARG A 68 5.91 2.87 -1.28
CA ARG A 68 6.53 2.51 -2.55
C ARG A 68 6.55 1.01 -2.79
N GLN A 69 6.95 0.23 -1.78
CA GLN A 69 7.02 -1.22 -1.90
C GLN A 69 5.63 -1.84 -2.01
N ALA A 70 4.64 -1.33 -1.27
CA ALA A 70 3.25 -1.74 -1.43
C ALA A 70 2.72 -1.47 -2.84
N ILE A 71 2.98 -0.28 -3.40
CA ILE A 71 2.58 0.06 -4.77
C ILE A 71 3.23 -0.88 -5.79
N ALA A 72 4.52 -1.18 -5.64
CA ALA A 72 5.20 -2.11 -6.52
C ALA A 72 4.58 -3.52 -6.48
N MET A 73 4.29 -4.04 -5.28
CA MET A 73 3.59 -5.32 -5.11
C MET A 73 2.19 -5.29 -5.75
N MET A 74 1.41 -4.23 -5.50
CA MET A 74 0.07 -4.11 -6.07
C MET A 74 0.08 -4.07 -7.61
N LEU A 75 1.04 -3.35 -8.21
CA LEU A 75 1.18 -3.30 -9.67
C LEU A 75 1.54 -4.67 -10.26
N ALA A 76 2.40 -5.44 -9.59
CA ALA A 76 2.70 -6.81 -10.01
C ALA A 76 1.43 -7.69 -9.96
N LEU A 77 0.64 -7.58 -8.89
CA LEU A 77 -0.63 -8.30 -8.79
C LEU A 77 -1.65 -7.85 -9.85
N CYS A 78 -1.68 -6.57 -10.23
CA CYS A 78 -2.49 -6.08 -11.34
C CYS A 78 -2.08 -6.72 -12.67
N GLU A 79 -0.77 -6.82 -12.93
CA GLU A 79 -0.23 -7.49 -14.13
C GLU A 79 -0.64 -8.97 -14.19
N GLU A 80 -0.60 -9.66 -13.06
CA GLU A 80 -0.94 -11.09 -12.96
C GLU A 80 -2.45 -11.35 -13.06
N THR A 81 -3.29 -10.49 -12.46
CA THR A 81 -4.73 -10.77 -12.27
C THR A 81 -5.64 -9.98 -13.22
N GLY A 82 -5.12 -8.94 -13.87
CA GLY A 82 -5.90 -8.00 -14.67
C GLY A 82 -6.83 -7.08 -13.85
N CYS A 83 -6.70 -7.08 -12.51
CA CYS A 83 -7.51 -6.21 -11.66
C CYS A 83 -7.04 -4.76 -11.75
N ARG A 84 -7.97 -3.83 -11.95
CA ARG A 84 -7.69 -2.38 -11.94
C ARG A 84 -7.50 -1.90 -10.51
N LEU A 85 -6.56 -0.98 -10.31
CA LEU A 85 -6.19 -0.45 -9.00
C LEU A 85 -6.40 1.06 -8.89
N HIS A 86 -6.81 1.50 -7.72
CA HIS A 86 -6.79 2.89 -7.30
C HIS A 86 -6.09 3.02 -5.94
N VAL A 87 -4.91 3.64 -5.93
CA VAL A 87 -4.19 3.95 -4.69
C VAL A 87 -4.82 5.21 -4.08
N VAL A 88 -5.47 5.07 -2.93
CA VAL A 88 -6.01 6.21 -2.19
C VAL A 88 -4.90 6.93 -1.42
N HIS A 89 -5.11 8.21 -1.12
CA HIS A 89 -4.26 9.06 -0.25
C HIS A 89 -2.74 8.91 -0.48
N LEU A 90 -2.32 8.88 -1.74
CA LEU A 90 -0.91 8.77 -2.13
C LEU A 90 -0.06 9.87 -1.47
N ALA A 91 0.97 9.49 -0.71
CA ALA A 91 1.86 10.43 -0.01
C ALA A 91 3.30 10.42 -0.57
N ALA A 92 3.74 9.30 -1.13
CA ALA A 92 5.06 9.13 -1.71
C ALA A 92 5.09 9.70 -3.14
N ALA A 93 5.37 11.01 -3.25
CA ALA A 93 5.54 11.70 -4.54
C ALA A 93 6.43 10.97 -5.58
N ASP A 94 7.55 10.38 -5.17
CA ASP A 94 8.43 9.58 -6.04
C ASP A 94 7.83 8.26 -6.57
N ALA A 95 6.64 7.84 -6.10
CA ALA A 95 5.89 6.73 -6.70
C ALA A 95 5.05 7.19 -7.92
N VAL A 96 4.84 8.48 -8.12
CA VAL A 96 4.04 9.02 -9.23
C VAL A 96 4.57 8.60 -10.62
N PRO A 97 5.89 8.61 -10.91
CA PRO A 97 6.39 8.12 -12.20
C PRO A 97 6.08 6.64 -12.44
N LEU A 98 6.19 5.81 -11.40
CA LEU A 98 5.87 4.38 -11.47
C LEU A 98 4.39 4.15 -11.78
N LEU A 99 3.50 4.83 -11.07
CA LEU A 99 2.05 4.76 -11.30
C LEU A 99 1.66 5.30 -12.69
N SER A 100 2.32 6.37 -13.14
CA SER A 100 2.07 6.95 -14.47
C SER A 100 2.47 5.99 -15.59
N SER A 101 3.61 5.30 -15.43
CA SER A 101 4.06 4.25 -16.34
C SER A 101 3.10 3.06 -16.38
N ALA A 102 2.62 2.59 -15.21
CA ALA A 102 1.62 1.53 -15.14
C ALA A 102 0.32 1.91 -15.86
N ARG A 103 -0.18 3.14 -15.62
CA ARG A 103 -1.37 3.66 -16.30
C ARG A 103 -1.20 3.74 -17.81
N ALA A 104 -0.02 4.14 -18.31
CA ALA A 104 0.27 4.18 -19.74
C ALA A 104 0.22 2.79 -20.40
N ARG A 105 0.60 1.75 -19.64
CA ARG A 105 0.51 0.33 -20.04
C ARG A 105 -0.91 -0.25 -19.89
N ARG A 106 -1.89 0.55 -19.42
CA ARG A 106 -3.27 0.14 -19.13
C ARG A 106 -3.39 -0.99 -18.11
N LEU A 107 -2.54 -0.94 -17.09
CA LEU A 107 -2.74 -1.67 -15.84
C LEU A 107 -3.81 -0.99 -14.98
#